data_AF-A0A9C7B5B0-F1
#
_entry.id   AF-A0A9C7B5B0-F1
#
_cell.length_a   1.000
_cell.length_b   1.000
_cell.length_c   1.000
_cell.angle_alpha   90.00
_cell.angle_beta   90.00
_cell.angle_gamma   90.00
#
_symmetry.space_group_name_H-M   'P 1'
#
loop_
_entity.id
_entity.type
_entity.pdbx_description
1 polymer ?
#
loop_
_entity_poly.entity_id
_entity_poly.type
_entity_poly.pdbx_seq_one_letter_code
_entity_poly.pdbx_strand_id
1 'polypeptide(L)'
;MHLRSLKRSRAEVSLYDPIGVDKEGNEVVLLDVLGTSADVVADLIESRFEKEKLYEKIRRLGRRERKVLELRYGLPCGGKKTQREIARLLGISRSYVSRIEKRALAKLCGELLREETYPSPSRNAVKGR
;
A
#
# COMPACT_ATOMS: atom_id res chain seq x y z
N MET A 1 -7.50 38.00 28.14
CA MET A 1 -6.72 37.70 26.91
C MET A 1 -7.65 37.21 25.80
N HIS A 2 -8.30 38.10 25.04
CA HIS A 2 -9.21 37.70 23.94
C HIS A 2 -8.67 38.10 22.56
N LEU A 3 -8.07 39.29 22.46
CA LEU A 3 -7.51 39.84 21.21
C LEU A 3 -6.37 39.03 20.59
N ARG A 4 -5.59 38.28 21.38
CA ARG A 4 -4.52 37.40 20.84
C ARG A 4 -5.06 36.08 20.27
N SER A 5 -6.24 35.62 20.71
CA SER A 5 -6.90 34.41 20.19
C SER A 5 -7.47 34.63 18.79
N LEU A 6 -8.07 35.80 18.56
CA LEU A 6 -8.67 36.19 17.26
C LEU A 6 -7.66 36.32 16.11
N LYS A 7 -6.37 36.53 16.40
CA LYS A 7 -5.32 36.51 15.36
C LYS A 7 -5.10 35.12 14.76
N ARG A 8 -5.39 34.04 15.50
CA ARG A 8 -5.26 32.65 15.02
C ARG A 8 -6.44 32.22 14.15
N SER A 9 -7.66 32.69 14.45
CA SER A 9 -8.87 32.34 13.70
C SER A 9 -9.09 33.18 12.44
N ARG A 10 -8.28 34.23 12.20
CA ARG A 10 -8.41 35.08 10.99
C ARG A 10 -8.12 34.37 9.67
N ALA A 11 -7.53 33.17 9.72
CA ALA A 11 -7.25 32.34 8.54
C ALA A 11 -8.19 31.11 8.45
N GLU A 12 -9.15 30.99 9.36
CA GLU A 12 -10.17 29.94 9.31
C GLU A 12 -11.27 30.36 8.33
N VAL A 13 -11.62 29.47 7.41
CA VAL A 13 -12.67 29.66 6.40
C VAL A 13 -13.71 28.57 6.61
N SER A 14 -15.00 28.92 6.53
CA SER A 14 -16.04 27.90 6.69
C SER A 14 -16.09 27.04 5.45
N LEU A 15 -16.22 25.72 5.64
CA LEU A 15 -16.44 24.79 4.54
C LEU A 15 -17.79 25.01 3.83
N TYR A 16 -18.71 25.73 4.48
CA TYR A 16 -20.03 26.09 3.96
C TYR A 16 -20.06 27.47 3.28
N ASP A 17 -18.95 28.19 3.25
CA ASP A 17 -18.92 29.50 2.59
C ASP A 17 -19.03 29.30 1.06
N PRO A 18 -19.91 30.07 0.39
CA PRO A 18 -20.03 30.03 -1.06
C PRO A 18 -18.77 30.63 -1.70
N ILE A 19 -18.24 29.92 -2.70
CA ILE A 19 -17.01 30.29 -3.41
C ILE A 19 -17.27 30.79 -4.85
N GLY A 20 -18.50 30.61 -5.34
CA GLY A 20 -18.90 31.03 -6.68
C GLY A 20 -20.31 30.57 -7.04
N VAL A 21 -20.69 30.78 -8.29
CA VAL A 21 -21.96 30.30 -8.87
C VAL A 21 -21.69 29.41 -10.08
N ASP A 22 -22.46 28.35 -10.25
CA ASP A 22 -22.40 27.49 -11.43
C ASP A 22 -23.05 28.15 -12.66
N LYS A 23 -23.14 27.41 -13.78
CA LYS A 23 -23.74 27.93 -15.02
C LYS A 23 -25.27 28.02 -14.95
N GLU A 24 -25.86 27.34 -13.98
CA GLU A 24 -27.29 27.26 -13.71
C GLU A 24 -27.75 28.27 -12.62
N GLY A 25 -26.81 28.98 -12.00
CA GLY A 25 -27.06 30.01 -10.98
C GLY A 25 -27.10 29.50 -9.54
N ASN A 26 -26.72 28.25 -9.27
CA ASN A 26 -26.63 27.72 -7.91
C ASN A 26 -25.30 28.12 -7.25
N GLU A 27 -25.32 28.34 -5.95
CA GLU A 27 -24.12 28.61 -5.17
C GLU A 27 -23.25 27.35 -5.07
N VAL A 28 -21.98 27.46 -5.44
CA VAL A 28 -20.96 26.43 -5.26
C VAL A 28 -20.27 26.67 -3.92
N VAL A 29 -20.21 25.63 -3.09
CA VAL A 29 -19.66 25.70 -1.75
C VAL A 29 -18.25 25.11 -1.73
N LEU A 30 -17.39 25.56 -0.80
CA LEU A 30 -16.02 25.04 -0.69
C LEU A 30 -16.00 23.52 -0.51
N LEU A 31 -16.96 22.96 0.24
CA LEU A 31 -17.13 21.53 0.43
C LEU A 31 -17.28 20.74 -0.88
N ASP A 32 -17.94 21.31 -1.89
CA ASP A 32 -18.22 20.63 -3.16
C ASP A 32 -16.96 20.47 -4.04
N VAL A 33 -15.97 21.32 -3.82
CA VAL A 33 -14.69 21.30 -4.56
C VAL A 33 -13.64 20.44 -3.85
N LEU A 34 -13.84 20.18 -2.55
CA LEU A 34 -12.95 19.35 -1.74
C LEU A 34 -13.21 17.86 -2.01
N GLY A 35 -12.66 17.38 -3.13
CA GLY A 35 -12.64 15.96 -3.49
C GLY A 35 -11.41 15.22 -2.95
N THR A 36 -11.54 13.90 -2.83
CA THR A 36 -10.39 12.99 -2.72
C THR A 36 -9.82 12.76 -4.13
N SER A 37 -8.51 12.50 -4.29
CA SER A 37 -7.95 12.24 -5.63
C SER A 37 -8.69 11.09 -6.31
N ALA A 38 -8.94 11.23 -7.61
CA ALA A 38 -9.71 10.26 -8.38
C ALA A 38 -9.11 8.84 -8.31
N ASP A 39 -7.80 8.76 -8.09
CA ASP A 39 -7.04 7.52 -8.08
C ASP A 39 -7.07 6.78 -6.74
N VAL A 40 -7.57 7.37 -5.64
CA VAL A 40 -7.53 6.71 -4.31
C VAL A 40 -8.21 5.35 -4.33
N VAL A 41 -9.34 5.23 -5.02
CA VAL A 41 -10.05 3.94 -5.11
C VAL A 41 -9.27 2.93 -5.95
N ALA A 42 -8.68 3.38 -7.06
CA ALA A 42 -7.87 2.53 -7.94
C ALA A 42 -6.61 2.03 -7.21
N ASP A 43 -5.88 2.93 -6.54
CA ASP A 43 -4.67 2.64 -5.77
C ASP A 43 -4.95 1.63 -4.63
N LEU A 44 -6.09 1.78 -3.95
CA LEU A 44 -6.50 0.84 -2.89
C LEU A 44 -6.75 -0.57 -3.44
N ILE A 45 -7.42 -0.67 -4.60
CA ILE A 45 -7.70 -1.93 -5.26
C ILE A 45 -6.42 -2.57 -5.77
N GLU A 46 -5.55 -1.80 -6.42
CA GLU A 46 -4.26 -2.25 -6.94
C GLU A 46 -3.38 -2.78 -5.80
N SER A 47 -3.21 -2.00 -4.72
CA SER A 47 -2.45 -2.43 -3.54
C SER A 47 -2.99 -3.72 -2.91
N ARG A 48 -4.32 -3.90 -2.91
CA ARG A 48 -4.94 -5.14 -2.42
C ARG A 48 -4.58 -6.32 -3.32
N PHE A 49 -4.71 -6.14 -4.63
CA PHE A 49 -4.42 -7.19 -5.61
C PHE A 49 -2.95 -7.60 -5.59
N GLU A 50 -2.03 -6.63 -5.51
CA GLU A 50 -0.59 -6.86 -5.36
C GLU A 50 -0.27 -7.66 -4.10
N LYS A 51 -0.90 -7.32 -2.96
CA LYS A 51 -0.73 -8.06 -1.71
C LYS A 51 -1.21 -9.51 -1.85
N GLU A 52 -2.41 -9.73 -2.40
CA GLU A 52 -2.96 -11.07 -2.61
C GLU A 52 -2.01 -11.90 -3.49
N LYS A 53 -1.54 -11.33 -4.60
CA LYS A 53 -0.57 -11.94 -5.50
C LYS A 53 0.74 -12.30 -4.78
N LEU A 54 1.31 -11.38 -3.99
CA LEU A 54 2.50 -11.64 -3.19
C LEU A 54 2.29 -12.81 -2.21
N TYR A 55 1.15 -12.85 -1.51
CA TYR A 55 0.84 -13.92 -0.57
C TYR A 55 0.72 -15.28 -1.25
N GLU A 56 0.16 -15.35 -2.46
CA GLU A 56 0.12 -16.60 -3.23
C GLU A 56 1.53 -17.12 -3.57
N LYS A 57 2.45 -16.23 -3.96
CA LYS A 57 3.84 -16.62 -4.24
C LYS A 57 4.57 -17.08 -2.99
N ILE A 58 4.38 -16.38 -1.86
CA ILE A 58 4.96 -16.79 -0.57
C ILE A 58 4.45 -18.17 -0.14
N ARG A 59 3.21 -18.54 -0.46
CA ARG A 59 2.67 -19.88 -0.17
C ARG A 59 3.38 -20.99 -0.96
N ARG A 60 3.97 -20.69 -2.12
CA ARG A 60 4.71 -21.65 -2.95
C ARG A 60 6.13 -21.90 -2.46
N LEU A 61 6.67 -21.02 -1.61
CA LEU A 61 7.98 -21.21 -0.99
C LEU A 61 7.99 -22.42 -0.04
N GLY A 62 9.18 -22.98 0.20
CA GLY A 62 9.33 -24.06 1.16
C GLY A 62 8.94 -23.60 2.57
N ARG A 63 8.44 -24.52 3.42
CA ARG A 63 7.98 -24.22 4.79
C ARG A 63 8.96 -23.36 5.59
N ARG A 64 10.26 -23.67 5.50
CA ARG A 64 11.32 -22.95 6.21
C ARG A 64 11.57 -21.55 5.66
N GLU A 65 11.57 -21.40 4.32
CA GLU A 65 11.72 -20.12 3.63
C GLU A 65 10.55 -19.19 3.99
N ARG A 66 9.32 -19.70 3.85
CA ARG A 66 8.10 -19.02 4.23
C ARG A 66 8.13 -18.56 5.68
N LYS A 67 8.46 -19.45 6.62
CA LYS A 67 8.51 -19.09 8.05
C LYS A 67 9.52 -17.99 8.36
N VAL A 68 10.69 -18.01 7.71
CA VAL A 68 11.70 -16.96 7.87
C VAL A 68 11.18 -15.62 7.35
N LEU A 69 10.54 -15.59 6.18
CA LEU A 69 9.97 -14.36 5.63
C LEU A 69 8.79 -13.83 6.46
N GLU A 70 7.88 -14.71 6.90
CA GLU A 70 6.76 -14.35 7.78
C GLU A 70 7.24 -13.67 9.06
N LEU A 71 8.26 -14.23 9.72
CA LEU A 71 8.85 -13.61 10.91
C LEU A 71 9.64 -12.34 10.59
N ARG A 72 10.35 -12.30 9.45
CA ARG A 72 11.23 -11.17 9.10
C ARG A 72 10.43 -9.92 8.75
N TYR A 73 9.36 -10.08 7.98
CA TYR A 73 8.55 -9.00 7.43
C TYR A 73 7.20 -8.84 8.15
N GLY A 74 6.90 -9.69 9.13
CA GLY A 74 5.66 -9.61 9.89
C GLY A 74 4.44 -10.01 9.07
N LEU A 75 4.57 -11.01 8.19
CA LEU A 75 3.49 -11.43 7.31
C LEU A 75 2.69 -12.60 7.94
N PRO A 76 1.34 -12.58 7.95
CA PRO A 76 0.46 -11.44 7.69
C PRO A 76 0.18 -10.57 8.94
N CYS A 77 0.55 -11.01 10.14
CA CYS A 77 0.03 -10.47 11.42
C CYS A 77 0.88 -9.36 12.09
N GLY A 78 1.84 -8.74 11.39
CA GLY A 78 2.54 -7.52 11.83
C GLY A 78 3.75 -7.70 12.76
N GLY A 79 4.13 -8.93 13.13
CA GLY A 79 5.22 -9.20 14.07
C GLY A 79 6.60 -9.34 13.43
N LYS A 80 7.20 -8.25 12.94
CA LYS A 80 8.54 -8.29 12.35
C LYS A 80 9.62 -8.60 13.40
N LYS A 81 10.59 -9.43 13.02
CA LYS A 81 11.75 -9.82 13.85
C LYS A 81 13.05 -9.64 13.08
N THR A 82 14.12 -9.38 13.81
CA THR A 82 15.48 -9.35 13.28
C THR A 82 15.98 -10.75 12.96
N GLN A 83 16.98 -10.87 12.08
CA GLN A 83 17.61 -12.17 11.79
C GLN A 83 18.17 -12.85 13.06
N ARG A 84 18.67 -12.08 14.03
CA ARG A 84 19.18 -12.59 15.31
C ARG A 84 18.07 -13.17 16.18
N GLU A 85 16.90 -12.53 16.23
CA GLU A 85 15.74 -13.06 16.95
C GLU A 85 15.18 -14.30 16.28
N ILE A 86 15.08 -14.30 14.95
CA ILE A 86 14.64 -15.46 14.16
C ILE A 86 15.61 -16.63 14.36
N ALA A 87 16.92 -16.37 14.38
CA ALA A 87 17.96 -17.36 14.65
C ALA A 87 17.75 -18.04 16.01
N ARG A 88 17.50 -17.24 17.07
CA ARG A 88 17.19 -17.76 18.41
C ARG A 88 15.91 -18.59 18.42
N LEU A 89 14.85 -18.13 17.76
CA LEU A 89 13.57 -18.84 17.71
C LEU A 89 13.63 -20.17 16.94
N LEU A 90 14.44 -20.23 15.88
CA LEU A 90 14.55 -21.40 15.02
C LEU A 90 15.72 -22.32 15.39
N GLY A 91 16.48 -22.00 16.45
CA GLY A 91 17.62 -22.79 16.90
C GLY A 91 18.74 -22.91 15.85
N ILE A 92 18.96 -21.86 15.05
CA ILE A 92 19.99 -21.85 13.99
C ILE A 92 20.84 -20.60 14.01
N SER A 93 21.97 -20.60 13.30
CA SER A 93 22.82 -19.42 13.23
C SER A 93 22.17 -18.27 12.45
N ARG A 94 22.48 -17.03 12.86
CA ARG A 94 22.06 -15.81 12.15
C ARG A 94 22.49 -15.81 10.68
N SER A 95 23.69 -16.31 10.39
CA SER A 95 24.18 -16.44 9.02
C SER A 95 23.35 -17.44 8.20
N TYR A 96 22.84 -18.51 8.83
CA TYR A 96 21.96 -19.45 8.13
C TYR A 96 20.57 -18.84 7.85
N VAL A 97 20.01 -18.08 8.78
CA VAL A 97 18.78 -17.29 8.53
C VAL A 97 18.97 -16.35 7.35
N SER A 98 20.09 -15.61 7.30
CA SER A 98 20.42 -14.70 6.20
C SER A 98 20.48 -15.43 4.84
N ARG A 99 21.08 -16.63 4.79
CA ARG A 99 21.11 -17.46 3.57
C ARG A 99 19.71 -17.90 3.13
N ILE A 100 18.85 -18.30 4.07
CA ILE A 100 17.46 -18.69 3.78
C ILE A 100 16.69 -17.49 3.25
N GLU A 101 16.78 -16.32 3.90
CA GLU A 101 16.13 -15.08 3.49
C GLU A 101 16.55 -14.69 2.07
N LYS A 102 17.85 -14.64 1.77
CA LYS A 102 18.37 -14.31 0.43
C LYS A 102 17.83 -15.27 -0.65
N ARG A 103 17.82 -16.58 -0.37
CA ARG A 103 17.33 -17.57 -1.32
C ARG A 103 15.83 -17.44 -1.57
N ALA A 104 15.06 -17.22 -0.51
CA ALA A 104 13.61 -17.04 -0.59
C ALA A 104 13.26 -15.77 -1.38
N LEU A 105 13.96 -14.65 -1.13
CA LEU A 105 13.78 -13.40 -1.88
C LEU A 105 14.15 -13.56 -3.35
N ALA A 106 15.27 -14.23 -3.67
CA ALA A 106 15.66 -14.47 -5.05
C ALA A 106 14.61 -15.28 -5.83
N LYS A 107 14.00 -16.29 -5.19
CA LYS A 107 12.88 -17.05 -5.78
C LYS A 107 11.66 -16.17 -6.02
N LEU A 108 11.25 -15.37 -5.02
CA LEU A 108 10.11 -14.47 -5.15
C LEU A 108 10.32 -13.43 -6.26
N CYS A 109 11.48 -12.75 -6.27
CA CYS A 109 11.81 -11.80 -7.33
C CYS A 109 11.78 -12.46 -8.71
N GLY A 110 12.34 -13.67 -8.85
CA GLY A 110 12.32 -14.40 -10.12
C GLY A 110 10.90 -14.79 -10.58
N GLU A 111 10.01 -15.15 -9.65
CA GLU A 111 8.61 -15.44 -9.97
C GLU A 111 7.82 -14.19 -10.36
N LEU A 112 8.06 -13.05 -9.70
CA LEU A 112 7.39 -11.79 -10.00
C LEU A 112 7.82 -11.20 -11.35
N LEU A 113 9.13 -11.20 -11.64
CA LEU A 113 9.67 -10.68 -12.90
C LEU A 113 9.25 -11.49 -14.13
N ARG A 114 9.04 -12.80 -13.98
CA ARG A 114 8.50 -13.65 -15.05
C ARG A 114 7.06 -13.30 -15.44
N GLU A 115 6.29 -12.70 -14.55
CA GLU A 115 4.91 -12.31 -14.85
C GLU A 115 4.81 -10.91 -15.47
N GLU A 116 5.72 -10.00 -15.15
CA GLU A 116 5.79 -8.69 -15.82
C GLU A 116 6.23 -8.79 -17.28
N THR A 117 7.02 -9.82 -17.63
CA THR A 117 7.49 -10.06 -19.00
C THR A 117 6.44 -10.67 -19.94
N TYR A 118 5.27 -11.05 -19.41
CA TYR A 118 4.11 -11.44 -20.21
C TYR A 118 2.88 -10.66 -19.72
N PRO A 119 2.73 -9.38 -20.08
CA PRO A 119 1.46 -8.71 -19.90
C PRO A 119 0.42 -9.50 -20.67
N SER A 120 -0.58 -10.05 -19.98
CA SER A 120 -1.70 -10.69 -20.64
C SER A 120 -2.27 -9.72 -21.67
N PRO A 121 -2.48 -10.12 -22.94
CA PRO A 121 -2.98 -9.22 -23.96
C PRO A 121 -4.48 -9.00 -23.73
N SER A 122 -4.83 -8.11 -22.81
CA SER A 122 -6.11 -7.39 -22.80
C SER A 122 -6.19 -6.47 -21.59
N ARG A 123 -5.88 -5.18 -21.76
CA ARG A 123 -6.43 -4.13 -20.87
C ARG A 123 -6.93 -2.88 -21.58
N ASN A 124 -6.79 -2.78 -22.91
CA ASN A 124 -7.36 -1.66 -23.70
C ASN A 124 -8.20 -2.19 -24.87
N ALA A 125 -9.38 -2.72 -24.59
CA ALA A 125 -10.38 -3.01 -25.62
C ALA A 125 -11.82 -2.80 -25.09
N VAL A 126 -12.06 -1.74 -24.32
CA VAL A 126 -13.42 -1.21 -24.14
C VAL A 126 -13.37 0.31 -24.10
N LYS A 127 -13.03 0.91 -25.25
CA LYS A 127 -13.40 2.30 -25.54
C LYS A 127 -13.86 2.32 -26.99
N GLY A 128 -15.17 2.18 -27.18
CA GLY A 128 -15.75 2.11 -28.51
C GLY A 128 -17.16 1.55 -28.52
N ARG A 129 -18.10 2.28 -27.92
CA ARG A 129 -19.41 2.67 -28.48
C ARG A 129 -20.19 3.47 -27.44
#